data_AF-A0A1S4B8V2-F1
#
_entry.id   AF-A0A1S4B8V2-F1
#
_cell.length_a   1.000
_cell.length_b   1.000
_cell.length_c   1.000
_cell.angle_alpha   90.00
_cell.angle_beta   90.00
_cell.angle_gamma   90.00
#
_symmetry.space_group_name_H-M   'P 1'
#
loop_
_entity.id
_entity.type
_entity.pdbx_description
1 polymer ?
#
loop_
_entity_poly.entity_id
_entity_poly.type
_entity_poly.pdbx_seq_one_letter_code
_entity_poly.pdbx_strand_id
1 'polypeptide(L)'
;MMSLSIASPSSVTFTSKINLSKSSFNGIRIAQVCPVNHARTANSMSSSSMVVKMAKREEELKEIRTKTTEELQEEIVDLKGELFMLRLQRSARNEFKSSEFLRMRKRIARMLTVKRERELEEGINKRISRKLDRKWKKSIVPRPPPSLKKLQEEEAAAEAKESA
;
A
#
# COMPACT_ATOMS: atom_id res chain seq x y z
N MET A 1 1.82 62.47 20.59
CA MET A 1 2.23 61.26 19.85
C MET A 1 1.88 60.06 20.72
N MET A 2 0.77 59.38 20.44
CA MET A 2 0.30 58.25 21.23
C MET A 2 0.69 56.96 20.50
N SER A 3 1.62 56.19 21.08
CA SER A 3 2.06 54.90 20.55
C SER A 3 1.06 53.81 20.90
N LEU A 4 0.48 53.17 19.89
CA LEU A 4 -0.37 52.00 20.01
C LEU A 4 0.51 50.74 20.12
N SER A 5 0.48 50.07 21.27
CA SER A 5 1.07 48.74 21.44
C SER A 5 0.12 47.68 20.88
N ILE A 6 0.52 47.04 19.78
CA ILE A 6 -0.18 45.88 19.21
C ILE A 6 0.27 44.63 19.97
N ALA A 7 -0.65 44.04 20.74
CA ALA A 7 -0.41 42.77 21.42
C ALA A 7 -0.53 41.57 20.46
N SER A 8 0.37 40.61 20.63
CA SER A 8 0.56 39.38 19.84
C SER A 8 -0.63 38.40 19.96
N PRO A 9 -1.04 37.69 18.89
CA PRO A 9 -2.14 36.73 18.97
C PRO A 9 -1.70 35.46 19.71
N SER A 10 -2.24 35.24 20.90
CA SER A 10 -2.13 33.98 21.62
C SER A 10 -2.93 32.89 20.90
N SER A 11 -2.28 31.77 20.56
CA SER A 11 -2.95 30.63 19.94
C SER A 11 -3.86 29.94 20.97
N VAL A 12 -5.16 30.16 20.85
CA VAL A 12 -6.17 29.38 21.57
C VAL A 12 -6.18 27.96 21.02
N THR A 13 -5.71 27.00 21.81
CA THR A 13 -5.86 25.57 21.53
C THR A 13 -7.26 25.13 21.96
N PHE A 14 -8.11 24.81 20.99
CA PHE A 14 -9.38 24.13 21.25
C PHE A 14 -9.08 22.70 21.69
N THR A 15 -9.18 22.41 22.98
CA THR A 15 -9.26 21.03 23.45
C THR A 15 -10.70 20.56 23.28
N SER A 16 -10.91 19.55 22.43
CA SER A 16 -12.19 18.87 22.34
C SER A 16 -12.42 18.14 23.67
N LYS A 17 -13.43 18.57 24.42
CA LYS A 17 -13.89 17.86 25.61
C LYS A 17 -14.37 16.48 25.18
N ILE A 18 -13.55 15.46 25.45
CA ILE A 18 -13.91 14.07 25.27
C ILE A 18 -14.97 13.78 26.35
N ASN A 19 -16.24 13.74 25.95
CA ASN A 19 -17.30 13.22 26.83
C ASN A 19 -17.06 11.73 27.00
N LEU A 20 -16.35 11.37 28.07
CA LEU A 20 -16.17 9.98 28.47
C LEU A 20 -17.55 9.43 28.85
N SER A 21 -18.00 8.49 28.02
CA SER A 21 -19.25 7.75 28.18
C SER A 21 -19.47 7.34 29.65
N LYS A 22 -20.61 7.73 30.21
CA LYS A 22 -21.05 7.35 31.55
C LYS A 22 -21.21 5.83 31.61
N SER A 23 -20.20 5.12 32.09
CA SER A 23 -20.33 3.70 32.45
C SER A 23 -21.09 3.58 33.77
N SER A 24 -22.14 2.76 33.83
CA SER A 24 -22.93 2.46 35.03
C SER A 24 -22.31 1.42 35.96
N PHE A 25 -21.00 1.16 35.84
CA PHE A 25 -20.33 0.13 36.63
C PHE A 25 -19.98 0.64 38.03
N ASN A 26 -20.66 0.12 39.06
CA ASN A 26 -20.46 0.44 40.48
C ASN A 26 -19.28 -0.31 41.11
N GLY A 27 -18.25 -0.65 40.34
CA GLY A 27 -17.03 -1.28 40.86
C GLY A 27 -15.99 -0.25 41.33
N ILE A 28 -15.03 -0.70 42.16
CA ILE A 28 -13.88 0.10 42.58
C ILE A 28 -13.11 0.53 41.33
N ARG A 29 -13.20 1.82 40.99
CA ARG A 29 -12.40 2.43 39.93
C ARG A 29 -10.98 2.57 40.44
N ILE A 30 -10.13 1.58 40.17
CA ILE A 30 -8.69 1.80 40.21
C ILE A 30 -8.41 2.79 39.09
N ALA A 31 -8.30 4.07 39.43
CA ALA A 31 -7.78 5.09 38.55
C ALA A 31 -6.33 4.72 38.29
N GLN A 32 -6.11 3.82 37.33
CA GLN A 32 -4.82 3.72 36.68
C GLN A 32 -4.63 5.07 36.01
N VAL A 33 -3.89 5.95 36.70
CA VAL A 33 -3.22 7.07 36.07
C VAL A 33 -2.33 6.43 35.03
N CYS A 34 -2.86 6.19 33.83
CA CYS A 34 -2.07 5.88 32.67
C CYS A 34 -1.20 7.13 32.47
N PRO A 35 0.13 7.08 32.73
CA PRO A 35 0.96 8.22 32.40
C PRO A 35 0.77 8.47 30.92
N VAL A 36 0.33 9.69 30.60
CA VAL A 36 0.10 10.15 29.23
C VAL A 36 1.37 9.88 28.45
N ASN A 37 1.24 8.91 27.53
CA ASN A 37 2.01 8.68 26.32
C ASN A 37 3.43 9.28 26.30
N HIS A 38 4.41 8.36 26.35
CA HIS A 38 5.77 8.59 25.90
C HIS A 38 5.77 9.52 24.69
N ALA A 39 6.57 10.60 24.77
CA ALA A 39 6.89 11.41 23.62
C ALA A 39 7.24 10.46 22.48
N ARG A 40 6.41 10.45 21.42
CA ARG A 40 6.78 9.76 20.18
C ARG A 40 8.05 10.45 19.75
N THR A 41 9.20 9.80 19.94
CA THR A 41 10.42 10.18 19.27
C THR A 41 10.04 10.19 17.80
N ALA A 42 9.91 11.38 17.22
CA ALA A 42 9.73 11.51 15.80
C ALA A 42 10.99 10.86 15.22
N ASN A 43 10.85 9.66 14.65
CA ASN A 43 11.92 9.08 13.84
C ASN A 43 12.15 10.10 12.72
N SER A 44 13.11 10.99 12.94
CA SER A 44 13.62 11.92 11.96
C SER A 44 14.30 11.07 10.91
N MET A 45 13.53 10.62 9.93
CA MET A 45 14.11 10.03 8.74
C MET A 45 15.00 11.10 8.11
N SER A 46 16.28 10.79 7.93
CA SER A 46 17.20 11.65 7.19
C SER A 46 16.57 12.05 5.85
N SER A 47 16.69 13.33 5.50
CA SER A 47 16.23 13.90 4.23
C SER A 47 16.71 13.08 3.03
N SER A 48 17.94 12.56 3.09
CA SER A 48 18.52 11.70 2.05
C SER A 48 17.71 10.41 1.83
N SER A 49 17.27 9.73 2.91
CA SER A 49 16.43 8.53 2.80
C SER A 49 15.04 8.83 2.20
N MET A 50 14.50 10.01 2.49
CA MET A 50 13.23 10.45 1.91
C MET A 50 13.37 10.69 0.41
N VAL A 51 14.42 11.40 -0.02
CA VAL A 51 14.70 11.68 -1.45
C VAL A 51 14.85 10.38 -2.24
N VAL A 52 15.62 9.41 -1.75
CA VAL A 52 15.80 8.10 -2.43
C VAL A 52 14.47 7.37 -2.60
N LYS A 53 13.59 7.40 -1.59
CA LYS A 53 12.25 6.80 -1.67
C LYS A 53 11.32 7.51 -2.66
N MET A 54 11.49 8.82 -2.84
CA MET A 54 10.75 9.60 -3.83
C MET A 54 11.23 9.27 -5.24
N ALA A 55 12.54 9.26 -5.48
CA ALA A 55 13.14 8.92 -6.78
C ALA A 55 12.69 7.54 -7.27
N LYS A 56 12.80 6.49 -6.44
CA LYS A 56 12.33 5.15 -6.79
C LYS A 56 10.83 5.10 -7.11
N ARG A 57 10.03 5.89 -6.39
CA ARG A 57 8.58 6.00 -6.66
C ARG A 57 8.33 6.64 -8.03
N GLU A 58 9.08 7.66 -8.38
CA GLU A 58 8.94 8.39 -9.64
C GLU A 58 9.36 7.53 -10.83
N GLU A 59 10.45 6.77 -10.68
CA GLU A 59 10.89 5.77 -11.66
C GLU A 59 9.79 4.71 -11.88
N GLU A 60 9.26 4.11 -10.81
CA GLU A 60 8.14 3.15 -10.90
C GLU A 60 6.93 3.75 -11.62
N LEU A 61 6.61 5.03 -11.39
CA LEU A 61 5.48 5.69 -12.06
C LEU A 61 5.75 5.95 -13.54
N LYS A 62 6.98 6.29 -13.92
CA LYS A 62 7.38 6.44 -15.32
C LYS A 62 7.23 5.10 -16.06
N GLU A 63 7.72 4.00 -15.48
CA GLU A 63 7.58 2.65 -16.03
C GLU A 63 6.12 2.22 -16.21
N ILE A 64 5.25 2.54 -15.25
CA ILE A 64 3.83 2.20 -15.33
C ILE A 64 3.15 2.99 -16.45
N ARG A 65 3.54 4.26 -16.65
CA ARG A 65 2.95 5.12 -17.68
C ARG A 65 3.39 4.73 -19.09
N THR A 66 4.59 4.19 -19.26
CA THR A 66 5.08 3.73 -20.58
C THR A 66 4.41 2.43 -21.05
N LYS A 67 3.94 1.59 -20.13
CA LYS A 67 3.29 0.29 -20.46
C LYS A 67 1.92 0.45 -21.11
N THR A 68 1.56 -0.51 -21.96
CA THR A 68 0.22 -0.58 -22.57
C THR A 68 -0.84 -0.98 -21.53
N THR A 69 -2.13 -0.74 -21.82
CA THR A 69 -3.23 -1.07 -20.88
C THR A 69 -3.38 -2.58 -20.66
N GLU A 70 -3.03 -3.39 -21.65
CA GLU A 70 -3.08 -4.85 -21.60
C GLU A 70 -1.93 -5.41 -20.74
N GLU A 71 -0.71 -4.93 -20.98
CA GLU A 71 0.46 -5.25 -20.14
C GLU A 71 0.22 -4.89 -18.67
N LEU A 72 -0.40 -3.74 -18.41
CA LEU A 72 -0.75 -3.35 -17.03
C LEU A 72 -1.73 -4.34 -16.39
N GLN A 73 -2.70 -4.86 -17.14
CA GLN A 73 -3.67 -5.83 -16.61
C GLN A 73 -3.01 -7.18 -16.30
N GLU A 74 -2.16 -7.64 -17.20
CA GLU A 74 -1.33 -8.84 -17.04
C GLU A 74 -0.44 -8.73 -15.79
N GLU A 75 0.32 -7.63 -15.66
CA GLU A 75 1.22 -7.42 -14.53
C GLU A 75 0.46 -7.29 -13.19
N ILE A 76 -0.75 -6.72 -13.21
CA ILE A 76 -1.63 -6.71 -12.01
C ILE A 76 -1.99 -8.14 -11.59
N VAL A 77 -2.31 -9.03 -12.53
CA VAL A 77 -2.67 -10.43 -12.24
C VAL A 77 -1.45 -11.17 -11.69
N ASP A 78 -0.29 -10.98 -12.29
CA ASP A 78 0.94 -11.66 -11.88
C ASP A 78 1.40 -11.23 -10.49
N LEU A 79 1.41 -9.93 -10.20
CA LEU A 79 1.74 -9.42 -8.86
C LEU A 79 0.76 -9.88 -7.78
N LYS A 80 -0.52 -10.09 -8.13
CA LYS A 80 -1.51 -10.68 -7.20
C LYS A 80 -1.21 -12.16 -6.94
N GLY A 81 -0.77 -12.90 -7.96
CA GLY A 81 -0.31 -14.28 -7.83
C GLY A 81 0.93 -14.39 -6.94
N GLU A 82 1.93 -13.55 -7.16
CA GLU A 82 3.11 -13.49 -6.29
C GLU A 82 2.75 -13.12 -4.85
N LEU A 83 1.81 -12.18 -4.65
CA LEU A 83 1.34 -11.80 -3.31
C LEU A 83 0.61 -12.95 -2.61
N PHE A 84 -0.02 -13.84 -3.37
CA PHE A 84 -0.58 -15.08 -2.84
C PHE A 84 0.51 -16.04 -2.39
N MET A 85 1.57 -16.23 -3.18
CA MET A 85 2.71 -17.07 -2.78
C MET A 85 3.42 -16.54 -1.53
N LEU A 86 3.65 -15.23 -1.42
CA LEU A 86 4.20 -14.64 -0.20
C LEU A 86 3.30 -14.89 1.03
N ARG A 87 1.97 -14.91 0.85
CA ARG A 87 1.04 -15.26 1.94
C ARG A 87 1.19 -16.72 2.35
N LEU A 88 1.33 -17.63 1.39
CA LEU A 88 1.56 -19.05 1.64
C LEU A 88 2.91 -19.30 2.34
N GLN A 89 3.97 -18.66 1.86
CA GLN A 89 5.31 -18.71 2.46
C GLN A 89 5.28 -18.23 3.92
N ARG A 90 4.56 -17.14 4.19
CA ARG A 90 4.35 -16.62 5.55
C ARG A 90 3.57 -17.61 6.43
N SER A 91 2.53 -18.27 5.92
CA SER A 91 1.80 -19.27 6.70
C SER A 91 2.63 -20.52 6.97
N ALA A 92 3.48 -20.92 6.02
CA ALA A 92 4.42 -22.04 6.18
C ALA A 92 5.56 -21.73 7.17
N ARG A 93 5.66 -20.48 7.65
CA ARG A 93 6.75 -19.98 8.51
C ARG A 93 8.13 -20.07 7.87
N ASN A 94 8.19 -20.06 6.54
CA ASN A 94 9.44 -19.93 5.80
C ASN A 94 9.99 -18.50 5.96
N GLU A 95 11.28 -18.33 5.70
CA GLU A 95 11.91 -17.01 5.71
C GLU A 95 11.42 -16.16 4.52
N PHE A 96 10.92 -14.96 4.77
CA PHE A 96 10.48 -14.02 3.71
C PHE A 96 10.76 -12.58 4.10
N LYS A 97 10.83 -11.69 3.09
CA LYS A 97 11.00 -10.25 3.29
C LYS A 97 9.64 -9.57 3.51
N SER A 98 9.41 -9.02 4.71
CA SER A 98 8.15 -8.34 5.05
C SER A 98 7.88 -7.06 4.25
N SER A 99 8.94 -6.41 3.74
CA SER A 99 8.86 -5.23 2.87
C SER A 99 8.12 -5.51 1.56
N GLU A 100 8.22 -6.73 1.02
CA GLU A 100 7.64 -7.07 -0.27
C GLU A 100 6.11 -7.03 -0.24
N PHE A 101 5.48 -7.40 0.87
CA PHE A 101 4.03 -7.26 1.06
C PHE A 101 3.53 -5.83 0.86
N LEU A 102 4.29 -4.84 1.34
CA LEU A 102 3.94 -3.43 1.20
C LEU A 102 4.30 -2.92 -0.18
N ARG A 103 5.47 -3.29 -0.70
CA ARG A 103 5.94 -2.90 -2.04
C ARG A 103 4.97 -3.37 -3.12
N MET A 104 4.61 -4.65 -3.13
CA MET A 104 3.72 -5.22 -4.15
C MET A 104 2.30 -4.66 -4.08
N ARG A 105 1.73 -4.50 -2.88
CA ARG A 105 0.41 -3.84 -2.72
C ARG A 105 0.43 -2.40 -3.21
N LYS A 106 1.48 -1.64 -2.90
CA LYS A 106 1.63 -0.26 -3.39
C LYS A 106 1.80 -0.23 -4.90
N ARG A 107 2.58 -1.14 -5.49
CA ARG A 107 2.77 -1.25 -6.95
C ARG A 107 1.44 -1.54 -7.66
N ILE A 108 0.66 -2.51 -7.17
CA ILE A 108 -0.69 -2.79 -7.69
C ILE A 108 -1.59 -1.55 -7.61
N ALA A 109 -1.56 -0.83 -6.48
CA ALA A 109 -2.36 0.39 -6.33
C ALA A 109 -1.99 1.46 -7.36
N ARG A 110 -0.70 1.69 -7.62
CA ARG A 110 -0.22 2.65 -8.64
C ARG A 110 -0.66 2.27 -10.06
N MET A 111 -0.63 0.99 -10.42
CA MET A 111 -1.08 0.55 -11.75
C MET A 111 -2.59 0.74 -11.92
N LEU A 112 -3.37 0.46 -10.87
CA LEU A 112 -4.81 0.70 -10.88
C LEU A 112 -5.15 2.19 -10.95
N THR A 113 -4.36 3.08 -10.34
CA THR A 113 -4.55 4.53 -10.48
C THR A 113 -4.28 4.98 -11.90
N VAL A 114 -3.16 4.56 -12.51
CA VAL A 114 -2.85 4.92 -13.91
C VAL A 114 -3.89 4.38 -14.89
N LYS A 115 -4.37 3.14 -14.68
CA LYS A 115 -5.49 2.59 -15.46
C LYS A 115 -6.74 3.48 -15.35
N ARG A 116 -7.06 3.96 -14.14
CA ARG A 116 -8.22 4.83 -13.92
C ARG A 116 -8.04 6.24 -14.49
N GLU A 117 -6.82 6.77 -14.47
CA GLU A 117 -6.47 8.05 -15.13
C GLU A 117 -6.75 7.96 -16.63
N ARG A 118 -6.30 6.89 -17.29
CA ARG A 118 -6.59 6.65 -18.73
C ARG A 118 -8.09 6.56 -19.02
N GLU A 119 -8.85 5.82 -18.21
CA GLU A 119 -10.31 5.77 -18.34
C GLU A 119 -10.99 7.14 -18.18
N LEU A 120 -10.40 8.06 -17.40
CA LEU A 120 -10.92 9.41 -17.22
C LEU A 120 -10.59 10.30 -18.43
N GLU A 121 -9.41 10.14 -19.02
CA GLU A 121 -9.01 10.81 -20.27
C GLU A 121 -9.91 10.41 -21.43
N GLU A 122 -10.32 9.15 -21.50
CA GLU A 122 -11.33 8.63 -22.45
C GLU A 122 -12.76 9.13 -22.18
N GLY A 123 -13.00 9.82 -21.06
CA GLY A 123 -14.33 10.34 -20.69
C GLY A 123 -15.28 9.29 -20.10
N ILE A 124 -14.76 8.15 -19.60
CA ILE A 124 -15.59 7.07 -19.07
C ILE A 124 -16.17 7.44 -17.69
N ASN A 125 -17.49 7.53 -17.66
CA ASN A 125 -18.28 7.71 -16.45
C ASN A 125 -18.05 6.60 -15.40
N LYS A 126 -18.11 6.95 -14.12
CA LYS A 126 -17.89 6.03 -12.98
C LYS A 126 -18.76 4.76 -13.02
N ARG A 127 -20.01 4.87 -13.50
CA ARG A 127 -20.93 3.73 -13.63
C ARG A 127 -20.46 2.73 -14.69
N ILE A 128 -19.98 3.24 -15.82
CA ILE A 128 -19.52 2.42 -16.95
C ILE A 128 -18.20 1.74 -16.57
N SER A 129 -17.25 2.49 -15.98
CA SER A 129 -16.00 1.95 -15.44
C SER A 129 -16.23 0.76 -14.49
N ARG A 130 -17.18 0.88 -13.54
CA ARG A 130 -17.55 -0.25 -12.66
C ARG A 130 -18.10 -1.47 -13.40
N LYS A 131 -18.89 -1.27 -14.47
CA LYS A 131 -19.41 -2.38 -15.28
C LYS A 131 -18.28 -3.08 -16.02
N LEU A 132 -17.35 -2.31 -16.61
CA LEU A 132 -16.16 -2.83 -17.27
C LEU A 132 -15.24 -3.58 -16.29
N ASP A 133 -14.96 -3.01 -15.12
CA ASP A 133 -14.14 -3.66 -14.09
C ASP A 133 -14.76 -4.98 -13.59
N ARG A 134 -16.08 -5.03 -13.40
CA ARG A 134 -16.79 -6.28 -13.06
C ARG A 134 -16.68 -7.32 -14.18
N LYS A 135 -16.85 -6.91 -15.45
CA LYS A 135 -16.72 -7.80 -16.61
C LYS A 135 -15.30 -8.35 -16.69
N TRP A 136 -14.30 -7.49 -16.54
CA TRP A 136 -12.88 -7.87 -16.51
C TRP A 136 -12.57 -8.83 -15.37
N LYS A 137 -13.00 -8.54 -14.14
CA LYS A 137 -12.79 -9.44 -12.99
C LYS A 137 -13.42 -10.82 -13.20
N LYS A 138 -14.56 -10.89 -13.90
CA LYS A 138 -15.21 -12.16 -14.25
C LYS A 138 -14.45 -12.94 -15.32
N SER A 139 -13.73 -12.27 -16.22
CA SER A 139 -12.95 -12.93 -17.27
C SER A 139 -11.56 -13.41 -16.81
N ILE A 140 -11.10 -13.03 -15.62
CA ILE A 140 -9.79 -13.45 -15.11
C ILE A 140 -9.82 -14.94 -14.78
N VAL A 141 -8.98 -15.71 -15.48
CA VAL A 141 -8.71 -17.12 -15.17
C VAL A 141 -7.50 -17.19 -14.24
N PRO A 142 -7.59 -17.86 -13.08
CA PRO A 142 -6.43 -18.07 -12.21
C PRO A 142 -5.32 -18.82 -12.94
N ARG A 143 -4.09 -18.30 -12.85
CA ARG A 143 -2.88 -18.89 -13.43
C ARG A 143 -1.74 -18.87 -12.40
N PRO A 144 -0.80 -19.83 -12.43
CA PRO A 144 0.35 -19.79 -11.54
C PRO A 144 1.22 -18.57 -11.86
N PRO A 145 1.79 -17.91 -10.83
CA PRO A 145 2.62 -16.74 -11.01
C PRO A 145 3.90 -17.08 -11.79
N PRO A 146 4.44 -16.11 -12.55
CA PRO A 146 5.59 -16.35 -13.44
C PRO A 146 6.84 -16.79 -12.68
N SER A 147 7.03 -16.34 -11.44
CA SER A 147 8.16 -16.78 -10.60
C SER A 147 8.15 -18.28 -10.33
N LEU A 148 6.98 -18.88 -10.11
CA LEU A 148 6.87 -20.32 -9.91
C LEU A 148 7.09 -21.09 -11.21
N LYS A 149 6.56 -20.60 -12.33
CA LYS A 149 6.77 -21.23 -13.64
C LYS A 149 8.25 -21.33 -13.97
N LYS A 150 9.00 -20.25 -13.75
CA LYS A 150 10.45 -20.23 -13.99
C LYS A 150 11.20 -21.26 -13.15
N LEU A 151 10.86 -21.40 -11.87
CA LEU A 151 11.48 -22.41 -11.01
C LEU A 151 11.19 -23.83 -11.51
N GLN A 152 9.95 -24.10 -11.90
CA GLN A 152 9.57 -25.41 -12.44
C GLN A 152 10.27 -25.73 -13.78
N GLU A 153 10.41 -24.73 -14.64
CA GLU A 153 11.13 -24.85 -15.92
C GLU A 153 12.63 -25.11 -15.71
N GLU A 154 13.25 -24.45 -14.73
CA GLU A 154 14.66 -24.66 -14.37
C GLU A 154 14.90 -26.05 -13.76
N GLU A 155 14.02 -26.50 -12.86
CA GLU A 155 14.07 -27.85 -12.27
C GLU A 155 13.94 -28.93 -13.35
N ALA A 156 12.93 -28.81 -14.22
CA ALA A 156 12.73 -29.76 -15.32
C ALA A 156 13.93 -29.77 -16.30
N ALA A 157 14.55 -28.61 -16.55
CA ALA A 157 15.74 -28.52 -17.39
C ALA A 157 16.99 -29.14 -16.73
N ALA A 158 17.07 -29.14 -15.40
CA ALA A 158 18.15 -29.81 -14.67
C ALA A 158 17.97 -31.33 -14.72
N GLU A 159 16.76 -31.83 -14.47
CA GLU A 159 16.44 -33.26 -14.56
C GLU A 159 16.67 -33.83 -15.98
N ALA A 160 16.33 -33.07 -17.01
CA ALA A 160 16.58 -33.46 -18.41
C ALA A 160 18.07 -33.52 -18.76
N LYS A 161 18.92 -32.74 -18.09
CA LYS A 161 20.39 -32.80 -18.26
C LYS A 161 21.04 -33.91 -17.45
N GLU A 162 20.45 -34.28 -16.32
CA GLU A 162 20.95 -35.37 -15.48
C GLU A 162 20.56 -36.76 -16.04
N SER A 163 19.49 -36.82 -16.83
CA SER A 163 19.01 -38.04 -17.49
C SER A 163 19.56 -38.27 -18.92
N ALA A 164 20.40 -37.37 -19.42
CA ALA A 164 21.06 -37.44 -20.73
C ALA A 164 22.56 -37.74 -20.59
#